data_AF-E9IZV4-F1
#
_entry.id   AF-E9IZV4-F1
#
_cell.length_a   1.000
_cell.length_b   1.000
_cell.length_c   1.000
_cell.angle_alpha   90.00
_cell.angle_beta   90.00
_cell.angle_gamma   90.00
#
_symmetry.space_group_name_H-M   'P 1'
#
loop_
_entity.id
_entity.type
_entity.pdbx_description
1 polymer ?
#
loop_
_entity_poly.entity_id
_entity_poly.type
_entity_poly.pdbx_seq_one_letter_code
_entity_poly.pdbx_strand_id
1 'polypeptide(L)'
;LVQLQRKLYVAANAVFYFSSNEWKFGNTNKSLLISIIPPEDQDTFSFDYSNCDIREYYKNAIIGSKKYHFHEKMDISRLHALIIRNK
;
A
#
# COMPACT_ATOMS: atom_id res chain seq x y z
N LEU A 1 22.64 20.74 -16.05
CA LEU A 1 22.83 19.27 -15.98
C LEU A 1 23.17 18.77 -14.57
N VAL A 2 24.21 19.31 -13.92
CA VAL A 2 24.69 18.87 -12.59
C VAL A 2 23.64 18.99 -11.47
N GLN A 3 22.82 20.03 -11.46
CA GLN A 3 21.79 20.23 -10.42
C GLN A 3 20.71 19.14 -10.43
N LEU A 4 20.28 18.68 -11.62
CA LEU A 4 19.28 17.63 -11.75
C LEU A 4 19.85 16.28 -11.30
N GLN A 5 21.07 15.97 -11.71
CA GLN A 5 21.79 14.76 -11.29
C GLN A 5 21.96 14.72 -9.77
N ARG A 6 22.27 15.85 -9.13
CA ARG A 6 22.36 15.94 -7.67
C ARG A 6 21.03 15.66 -6.97
N LYS A 7 19.91 16.20 -7.49
CA LYS A 7 18.57 15.92 -6.94
C LYS A 7 18.18 14.44 -7.08
N LEU A 8 18.43 13.85 -8.26
CA LEU A 8 18.20 12.41 -8.49
C LEU A 8 19.05 11.54 -7.57
N TYR A 9 20.32 11.89 -7.38
CA TYR A 9 21.22 11.16 -6.49
C TYR A 9 20.74 11.18 -5.03
N VAL A 10 20.31 12.34 -4.53
CA VAL A 10 19.76 12.46 -3.18
C VAL A 10 18.48 11.62 -3.03
N ALA A 11 17.58 11.68 -4.00
CA ALA A 11 16.35 10.88 -3.99
C ALA A 11 16.65 9.37 -4.03
N ALA A 12 17.57 8.95 -4.90
CA ALA A 12 17.98 7.55 -5.03
C ALA A 12 18.61 7.03 -3.74
N ASN A 13 19.47 7.82 -3.08
CA ASN A 13 20.07 7.46 -1.80
C ASN A 13 19.02 7.30 -0.69
N ALA A 14 18.03 8.20 -0.63
CA ALA A 14 16.94 8.07 0.34
C ALA A 14 16.15 6.78 0.09
N VAL A 15 15.76 6.53 -1.16
CA VAL A 15 15.04 5.30 -1.54
C VAL A 15 15.86 4.05 -1.20
N PHE A 16 17.16 4.05 -1.53
CA PHE A 16 18.06 2.93 -1.21
C PHE A 16 18.12 2.67 0.30
N TYR A 17 18.33 3.71 1.10
CA TYR A 17 18.38 3.60 2.55
C TYR A 17 17.09 3.02 3.15
N PHE A 18 15.93 3.48 2.69
CA PHE A 18 14.65 2.94 3.17
C PHE A 18 14.34 1.54 2.64
N SER A 19 14.83 1.18 1.45
CA SER A 19 14.53 -0.11 0.81
C SER A 19 15.47 -1.24 1.24
N SER A 20 16.71 -0.93 1.62
CA SER A 20 17.75 -1.92 1.91
C SER A 20 17.94 -2.25 3.39
N ASN A 21 17.19 -1.58 4.28
CA ASN A 21 17.23 -1.83 5.71
C ASN A 21 15.96 -2.54 6.19
N GLU A 22 16.11 -3.37 7.22
CA GLU A 22 14.97 -3.96 7.92
C GLU A 22 14.43 -2.95 8.94
N TRP A 23 13.15 -2.61 8.81
CA TRP A 23 12.48 -1.67 9.70
C TRP A 23 11.58 -2.43 10.67
N LYS A 24 12.00 -2.50 11.94
CA LYS A 24 11.20 -3.12 13.01
C LYS A 24 10.31 -2.08 13.64
N PHE A 25 9.05 -2.06 13.23
CA PHE A 25 8.02 -1.22 13.84
C PHE A 25 7.40 -1.94 15.03
N GLY A 26 7.59 -1.39 16.23
CA GLY A 26 6.91 -1.86 17.44
C GLY A 26 5.44 -1.43 17.40
N ASN A 27 4.53 -2.39 17.54
CA ASN A 27 3.09 -2.16 17.42
C ASN A 27 2.33 -2.28 18.75
N THR A 28 3.05 -2.27 19.87
CA THR A 28 2.50 -2.55 21.21
C THR A 28 1.34 -1.63 21.55
N ASN A 29 1.46 -0.33 21.26
CA ASN A 29 0.41 0.65 21.55
C ASN A 29 -0.85 0.42 20.71
N LYS A 30 -0.72 0.03 19.44
CA LYS A 30 -1.88 -0.32 18.59
C LYS A 30 -2.64 -1.51 19.18
N SER A 31 -1.93 -2.57 19.55
CA SER A 31 -2.55 -3.77 20.12
C SER A 31 -3.28 -3.44 21.42
N LEU A 32 -2.70 -2.57 22.25
CA LEU A 32 -3.31 -2.10 23.49
C LEU A 32 -4.58 -1.30 23.21
N LEU A 33 -4.53 -0.36 22.26
CA LEU A 33 -5.70 0.43 21.85
C LEU A 33 -6.83 -0.44 21.29
N ILE A 34 -6.53 -1.51 20.55
CA ILE A 34 -7.56 -2.44 20.07
C ILE A 34 -8.17 -3.21 21.24
N SER A 35 -7.36 -3.65 22.21
CA SER A 35 -7.82 -4.45 23.34
C SER A 35 -8.79 -3.72 24.28
N ILE A 36 -8.74 -2.39 24.30
CA ILE A 36 -9.62 -1.57 25.14
C ILE A 36 -10.94 -1.21 24.45
N ILE A 37 -11.11 -1.50 23.15
CA ILE A 37 -12.35 -1.21 22.43
C ILE A 37 -13.41 -2.23 22.86
N PRO A 38 -14.55 -1.79 23.40
CA PRO A 38 -15.66 -2.69 23.76
C PRO A 38 -16.14 -3.48 22.53
N PRO A 39 -16.58 -4.75 22.69
CA PRO A 39 -17.07 -5.56 21.58
C PRO A 39 -18.22 -4.89 20.80
N GLU A 40 -19.11 -4.17 21.48
CA GLU A 40 -20.21 -3.43 20.83
C GLU A 40 -19.74 -2.32 19.87
N ASP A 41 -18.56 -1.76 20.11
CA ASP A 41 -18.01 -0.61 19.37
C ASP A 41 -17.00 -1.03 18.30
N GLN A 42 -16.64 -2.32 18.23
CA GLN A 42 -15.62 -2.80 17.30
C GLN A 42 -16.02 -2.60 15.83
N ASP A 43 -17.29 -2.73 15.46
CA ASP A 43 -17.71 -2.56 14.07
C ASP A 43 -17.46 -1.13 13.56
N THR A 44 -17.61 -0.13 14.43
CA THR A 44 -17.44 1.29 14.06
C THR A 44 -16.00 1.77 14.25
N PHE A 45 -15.31 1.31 15.29
CA PHE A 45 -14.03 1.87 15.73
C PHE A 45 -12.84 0.92 15.58
N SER A 46 -13.04 -0.33 15.17
CA SER A 46 -11.91 -1.23 14.92
C SER A 46 -11.10 -0.75 13.72
N PHE A 47 -9.79 -0.61 13.95
CA PHE A 47 -8.78 -0.39 12.93
C PHE A 47 -7.84 -1.60 12.86
N ASP A 48 -8.36 -2.79 13.17
CA ASP A 48 -7.59 -4.01 13.00
C ASP A 48 -7.66 -4.51 11.56
N TYR A 49 -6.59 -4.27 10.82
CA TYR A 49 -6.44 -4.68 9.42
C TYR A 49 -5.88 -6.10 9.26
N SER A 50 -5.84 -6.91 10.32
CA SER A 50 -5.30 -8.27 10.30
C SER A 50 -6.04 -9.20 9.32
N ASN A 51 -7.34 -8.99 9.13
CA ASN A 51 -8.16 -9.71 8.15
C ASN A 51 -8.21 -9.06 6.76
N CYS A 52 -7.50 -7.95 6.55
CA CYS A 52 -7.48 -7.27 5.26
C CYS A 52 -6.49 -7.94 4.31
N ASP A 53 -6.97 -8.41 3.14
CA ASP A 53 -6.08 -8.80 2.05
C ASP A 53 -5.46 -7.53 1.43
N ILE A 54 -4.30 -7.18 1.97
CA ILE A 54 -3.50 -6.02 1.52
C ILE A 54 -3.20 -6.11 0.02
N ARG A 55 -3.00 -7.31 -0.53
CA ARG A 55 -2.68 -7.48 -1.95
C ARG A 55 -3.88 -7.14 -2.81
N GLU A 56 -5.06 -7.65 -2.47
CA GLU A 56 -6.29 -7.33 -3.20
C GLU A 56 -6.67 -5.85 -3.05
N TYR A 57 -6.46 -5.26 -1.86
CA TYR A 57 -6.65 -3.83 -1.64
C TYR A 57 -5.77 -2.98 -2.57
N TYR A 58 -4.46 -3.22 -2.60
CA TYR A 58 -3.55 -2.46 -3.47
C TYR A 58 -3.86 -2.68 -4.95
N LYS A 59 -4.23 -3.90 -5.35
CA LYS A 59 -4.66 -4.18 -6.72
C LYS A 59 -5.85 -3.32 -7.12
N ASN A 60 -6.88 -3.26 -6.27
CA ASN A 60 -8.06 -2.44 -6.53
C ASN A 60 -7.75 -0.93 -6.51
N ALA A 61 -6.86 -0.49 -5.62
CA ALA A 61 -6.39 0.90 -5.57
C ALA A 61 -5.64 1.32 -6.83
N ILE A 62 -4.78 0.45 -7.38
CA ILE A 62 -4.06 0.69 -8.64
C ILE A 62 -5.04 0.75 -9.81
N ILE A 63 -6.00 -0.18 -9.89
CA ILE A 63 -7.04 -0.18 -10.93
C ILE A 63 -7.86 1.10 -10.88
N GLY A 64 -8.30 1.50 -9.68
CA GLY A 64 -9.05 2.74 -9.46
C GLY A 64 -8.26 3.97 -9.88
N SER A 65 -6.99 4.07 -9.46
CA SER A 65 -6.09 5.17 -9.85
C SER A 65 -5.94 5.25 -11.37
N LYS A 66 -5.67 4.13 -12.05
CA LYS A 66 -5.54 4.10 -13.51
C LYS A 66 -6.82 4.54 -14.22
N LYS A 67 -7.97 4.06 -13.76
CA LYS A 67 -9.26 4.35 -14.39
C LYS A 67 -9.74 5.79 -14.16
N TYR A 68 -9.67 6.28 -12.92
CA TYR A 68 -10.32 7.51 -12.51
C TYR A 68 -9.36 8.69 -12.34
N HIS A 69 -8.12 8.44 -11.90
CA HIS A 69 -7.13 9.50 -11.73
C HIS A 69 -6.38 9.77 -13.04
N PHE A 70 -5.86 8.71 -13.67
CA PHE A 70 -5.05 8.82 -14.89
C PHE A 70 -5.86 8.69 -16.19
N HIS A 71 -7.13 8.30 -16.11
CA HIS A 71 -8.02 8.10 -17.27
C HIS A 71 -7.42 7.16 -18.34
N GLU A 72 -6.65 6.15 -17.92
CA GLU A 72 -6.06 5.16 -18.83
C GLU A 72 -7.17 4.32 -19.48
N LYS A 73 -7.05 4.06 -20.80
CA LYS A 73 -7.90 3.08 -21.49
C LYS A 73 -7.55 1.68 -20.98
N MET A 74 -8.25 1.23 -19.94
CA MET A 74 -8.11 -0.12 -19.44
C MET A 74 -8.81 -1.09 -20.39
N ASP A 75 -8.02 -1.86 -21.15
CA ASP A 75 -8.54 -3.04 -21.83
C ASP A 75 -8.79 -4.13 -20.78
N ILE A 76 -10.02 -4.18 -20.27
CA ILE A 76 -10.44 -5.03 -19.15
C ILE A 76 -10.13 -6.50 -19.44
N SER A 77 -10.20 -6.90 -20.72
CA SER A 77 -9.83 -8.23 -21.21
C SER A 77 -8.37 -8.59 -20.91
N ARG A 78 -7.45 -7.63 -21.08
CA ARG A 78 -6.02 -7.81 -20.84
C ARG A 78 -5.67 -7.82 -19.36
N LEU A 79 -6.41 -7.08 -18.53
CA LEU A 79 -6.26 -7.08 -17.07
C LEU A 79 -6.71 -8.41 -16.46
N HIS A 80 -7.86 -8.94 -16.88
CA HIS A 80 -8.31 -10.28 -16.46
C HIS A 80 -7.32 -11.38 -16.86
N ALA A 81 -6.74 -11.31 -18.07
CA ALA A 81 -5.70 -12.26 -18.50
C ALA A 81 -4.44 -12.22 -17.62
N LEU A 82 -4.03 -11.03 -17.16
CA LEU A 82 -2.88 -10.87 -16.26
C LEU A 82 -3.16 -11.36 -14.83
N ILE A 83 -4.41 -11.22 -14.36
CA ILE A 83 -4.85 -11.71 -13.05
C ILE A 83 -4.91 -13.24 -13.04
N ILE A 84 -5.42 -13.86 -14.10
CA ILE A 84 -5.51 -15.32 -14.24
C ILE A 84 -4.11 -15.95 -14.37
N ARG A 85 -3.17 -15.30 -15.06
CA ARG A 85 -1.81 -15.81 -15.26
C ARG A 85 -0.93 -15.79 -13.99
N ASN A 86 -1.25 -14.93 -13.02
CA ASN A 86 -0.48 -14.79 -11.76
C ASN A 86 -1.14 -15.49 -10.56
N LYS A 87 -2.13 -16.36 -10.81
CA LYS A 87 -2.74 -17.25 -9.82
C LYS A 87 -2.16 -18.65 -9.98
#